data_AF-E3RMI4-F1
#
_entry.id   AF-E3RMI4-F1
#
_cell.length_a   1.000
_cell.length_b   1.000
_cell.length_c   1.000
_cell.angle_alpha   90.00
_cell.angle_beta   90.00
_cell.angle_gamma   90.00
#
_symmetry.space_group_name_H-M   'P 1'
#
loop_
_entity.id
_entity.type
_entity.pdbx_description
1 polymer ?
#
loop_
_entity_poly.entity_id
_entity_poly.type
_entity_poly.pdbx_seq_one_letter_code
_entity_poly.pdbx_strand_id
1 'polypeptide(L)'
;QHKRCTWREPGNFNSNLSALTWTAQLILFDFVCFQKQDDEDGIPDLLDQMCKKYFQQMAETPFGHVLQWRLYLFAASRTSLTKHQARWSLDGETVDYMGTKLHMEQVTQLVESEFRQAHSLLYDKLLFGMRDVAPIEAWRLHDDLDVDDYGASWLTDERNREILAGTHDALLRQIEERADLRQVFVRLDPNGGVRLCPKAIAIYEAHVQEFLKRILAPISVPSGPPLRSPELLSITYINTGARRRS
;
A
#
# COMPACT_ATOMS: atom_id res chain seq x y z
N GLN A 1 -5.88 -23.85 36.39
CA GLN A 1 -6.22 -22.71 35.51
C GLN A 1 -7.05 -23.22 34.35
N HIS A 2 -8.37 -23.00 34.36
CA HIS A 2 -9.24 -23.38 33.26
C HIS A 2 -8.96 -22.47 32.05
N LYS A 3 -8.50 -23.05 30.93
CA LYS A 3 -8.58 -22.38 29.63
C LYS A 3 -10.06 -22.12 29.35
N ARG A 4 -10.52 -20.89 29.57
CA ARG A 4 -11.81 -20.44 29.06
C ARG A 4 -11.71 -20.54 27.54
N CYS A 5 -12.44 -21.47 26.95
CA CYS A 5 -12.67 -21.49 25.51
C CYS A 5 -13.37 -20.17 25.16
N THR A 6 -12.62 -19.20 24.67
CA THR A 6 -13.20 -18.02 24.03
C THR A 6 -13.80 -18.48 22.71
N TRP A 7 -15.12 -18.31 22.57
CA TRP A 7 -15.80 -18.51 21.30
C TRP A 7 -15.09 -17.67 20.23
N ARG A 8 -14.66 -18.32 19.15
CA ARG A 8 -13.99 -17.62 18.04
C ARG A 8 -15.03 -16.85 17.23
N GLU A 9 -14.66 -15.66 16.77
CA GLU A 9 -15.51 -14.87 15.88
C GLU A 9 -15.69 -15.57 14.52
N PRO A 10 -16.84 -15.39 13.84
CA PRO A 10 -17.12 -16.04 12.54
C PRO A 10 -16.01 -15.84 11.50
N GLY A 11 -15.38 -14.66 11.46
CA GLY A 11 -14.26 -14.37 10.55
C GLY A 11 -13.03 -15.25 10.76
N ASN A 12 -12.80 -15.75 11.99
CA ASN A 12 -11.66 -16.61 12.31
C ASN A 12 -11.85 -18.06 11.84
N PHE A 13 -13.08 -18.46 11.49
CA PHE A 13 -13.36 -19.77 10.91
C PHE A 13 -13.25 -19.76 9.39
N ASN A 14 -13.50 -18.62 8.74
CA ASN A 14 -13.37 -18.48 7.29
C ASN A 14 -11.96 -18.80 6.79
N SER A 15 -10.90 -18.40 7.51
CA SER A 15 -9.51 -18.70 7.13
C SER A 15 -9.23 -20.20 7.13
N ASN A 16 -9.66 -20.93 8.16
CA ASN A 16 -9.47 -22.38 8.28
C ASN A 16 -10.26 -23.13 7.20
N LEU A 17 -11.52 -22.75 6.94
CA LEU A 17 -12.32 -23.36 5.87
C LEU A 17 -11.73 -23.06 4.49
N SER A 18 -11.15 -21.87 4.30
CA SER A 18 -10.46 -21.52 3.05
C SER A 18 -9.19 -22.35 2.85
N ALA A 19 -8.41 -22.57 3.92
CA ALA A 19 -7.25 -23.46 3.87
C ALA A 19 -7.64 -24.90 3.51
N LEU A 20 -8.69 -25.45 4.15
CA LEU A 20 -9.21 -26.78 3.83
C LEU A 20 -9.71 -26.88 2.38
N THR A 21 -10.38 -25.84 1.88
CA THR A 21 -10.84 -25.76 0.48
C THR A 21 -9.64 -25.84 -0.47
N TRP A 22 -8.58 -25.06 -0.20
CA TRP A 22 -7.39 -25.02 -1.05
C TRP A 22 -6.60 -26.33 -1.03
N THR A 23 -6.40 -26.93 0.14
CA THR A 23 -5.76 -28.25 0.27
C THR A 23 -6.51 -29.32 -0.51
N ALA A 24 -7.84 -29.29 -0.47
CA ALA A 24 -8.66 -30.24 -1.20
C ALA A 24 -8.60 -30.04 -2.71
N GLN A 25 -8.57 -28.79 -3.19
CA GLN A 25 -8.37 -28.48 -4.61
C GLN A 25 -7.04 -29.03 -5.12
N LEU A 26 -5.96 -28.90 -4.32
CA LEU A 26 -4.66 -29.50 -4.66
C LEU A 26 -4.71 -31.02 -4.74
N ILE A 27 -5.27 -31.68 -3.73
CA ILE A 27 -5.39 -33.15 -3.71
C ILE A 27 -6.23 -33.64 -4.90
N LEU A 28 -7.33 -32.95 -5.20
CA LEU A 28 -8.19 -33.27 -6.34
C LEU A 28 -7.44 -33.12 -7.66
N PHE A 29 -6.71 -32.03 -7.83
CA PHE A 29 -5.93 -31.76 -9.04
C PHE A 29 -4.81 -32.79 -9.22
N ASP A 30 -4.04 -33.07 -8.17
CA ASP A 30 -2.99 -34.09 -8.16
C ASP A 30 -3.54 -35.48 -8.54
N PHE A 31 -4.68 -35.86 -7.96
CA PHE A 31 -5.36 -37.11 -8.29
C PHE A 31 -5.79 -37.18 -9.76
N VAL A 32 -6.35 -36.08 -10.31
CA VAL A 32 -6.77 -36.02 -11.71
C VAL A 32 -5.56 -36.10 -12.65
N CYS A 33 -4.50 -35.34 -12.36
CA CYS A 33 -3.25 -35.40 -13.12
C CYS A 33 -2.66 -36.81 -13.11
N PHE A 34 -2.66 -37.48 -11.96
CA PHE A 34 -2.20 -38.87 -11.85
C PHE A 34 -3.05 -39.84 -12.68
N GLN A 35 -4.38 -39.71 -12.64
CA GLN A 35 -5.30 -40.55 -13.44
C GLN A 35 -5.17 -40.33 -14.95
N LYS A 36 -4.80 -39.12 -15.36
CA LYS A 36 -4.71 -38.68 -16.75
C LYS A 36 -3.26 -38.45 -17.20
N GLN A 37 -2.29 -39.09 -16.54
CA GLN A 37 -0.86 -38.93 -16.83
C GLN A 37 -0.49 -39.27 -18.29
N ASP A 38 -1.28 -40.14 -18.95
CA ASP A 38 -1.08 -40.56 -20.34
C ASP A 38 -2.03 -39.84 -21.33
N ASP A 39 -2.87 -38.92 -20.84
CA ASP A 39 -3.93 -38.21 -21.59
C ASP A 39 -4.19 -36.82 -20.98
N GLU A 40 -3.24 -35.90 -21.15
CA GLU A 40 -3.30 -34.55 -20.56
C GLU A 40 -4.52 -33.76 -21.03
N ASP A 41 -4.95 -33.93 -22.29
CA ASP A 41 -6.13 -33.28 -22.86
C ASP A 41 -7.43 -33.67 -22.14
N GLY A 42 -7.45 -34.83 -21.47
CA GLY A 42 -8.58 -35.31 -20.67
C GLY A 42 -8.62 -34.79 -19.23
N ILE A 43 -7.61 -34.03 -18.78
CA ILE A 43 -7.54 -33.46 -17.42
C ILE A 43 -8.72 -32.50 -17.15
N PRO A 44 -9.03 -31.51 -18.01
CA PRO A 44 -10.11 -30.56 -17.74
C PRO A 44 -11.48 -31.24 -17.55
N ASP A 45 -11.80 -32.23 -18.39
CA ASP A 45 -13.08 -32.94 -18.35
C ASP A 45 -13.23 -33.76 -17.07
N LEU A 46 -12.18 -34.50 -16.68
CA LEU A 46 -12.20 -35.28 -15.45
C LEU A 46 -12.24 -34.38 -14.21
N LEU A 47 -11.51 -33.26 -14.24
CA LEU A 47 -11.52 -32.26 -13.17
C LEU A 47 -12.91 -31.66 -12.99
N ASP A 48 -13.57 -31.26 -14.08
CA ASP A 48 -14.93 -30.73 -14.06
C ASP A 48 -15.93 -31.77 -13.52
N GLN A 49 -15.83 -33.04 -13.96
CA GLN A 49 -16.66 -34.12 -13.45
C GLN A 49 -16.48 -34.32 -11.94
N MET A 50 -15.23 -34.34 -11.46
CA MET A 50 -14.92 -34.52 -10.04
C MET A 50 -15.36 -33.32 -9.20
N CYS A 51 -15.17 -32.10 -9.71
CA CYS A 51 -15.67 -30.88 -9.08
C CYS A 51 -17.19 -30.90 -8.98
N LYS A 52 -17.89 -31.28 -10.06
CA LYS A 52 -19.36 -31.40 -10.07
C LYS A 52 -19.88 -32.42 -9.07
N LYS A 53 -19.18 -33.54 -8.92
CA LYS A 53 -19.60 -34.62 -8.03
C LYS A 53 -19.31 -34.33 -6.55
N TYR A 54 -18.12 -33.81 -6.24
CA TYR A 54 -17.64 -33.75 -4.86
C TYR A 54 -17.44 -32.34 -4.31
N PHE A 55 -17.24 -31.35 -5.19
CA PHE A 55 -16.82 -30.00 -4.84
C PHE A 55 -17.86 -28.94 -5.23
N GLN A 56 -19.15 -29.29 -5.12
CA GLN A 56 -20.26 -28.35 -5.28
C GLN A 56 -20.88 -28.01 -3.93
N GLN A 57 -21.31 -26.76 -3.78
CA GLN A 57 -21.97 -26.29 -2.56
C GLN A 57 -23.22 -27.10 -2.19
N MET A 58 -23.98 -27.57 -3.18
CA MET A 58 -25.22 -28.33 -2.94
C MET A 58 -24.99 -29.84 -2.82
N ALA A 59 -23.75 -30.32 -2.98
CA ALA A 59 -23.45 -31.74 -2.84
C ALA A 59 -23.46 -32.15 -1.36
N GLU A 60 -24.04 -33.31 -1.05
CA GLU A 60 -24.03 -33.90 0.30
C GLU A 60 -22.67 -34.55 0.60
N THR A 61 -21.58 -33.81 0.40
CA THR A 61 -20.20 -34.25 0.62
C THR A 61 -19.57 -33.40 1.72
N PRO A 62 -18.47 -33.87 2.36
CA PRO A 62 -17.75 -33.05 3.33
C PRO A 62 -17.36 -31.67 2.79
N PHE A 63 -16.97 -31.59 1.51
CA PHE A 63 -16.61 -30.33 0.87
C PHE A 63 -17.82 -29.46 0.50
N GLY A 64 -18.95 -30.07 0.11
CA GLY A 64 -20.20 -29.32 -0.04
C GLY A 64 -20.62 -28.64 1.26
N HIS A 65 -20.51 -29.34 2.40
CA HIS A 65 -20.75 -28.75 3.72
C HIS A 65 -19.75 -27.63 4.04
N VAL A 66 -18.44 -27.84 3.83
CA VAL A 66 -17.41 -26.80 4.06
C VAL A 66 -17.71 -25.53 3.25
N LEU A 67 -18.12 -25.67 1.99
CA LEU A 67 -18.49 -24.55 1.12
C LEU A 67 -19.75 -23.82 1.62
N GLN A 68 -20.78 -24.57 2.06
CA GLN A 68 -21.99 -23.98 2.67
C GLN A 68 -21.67 -23.21 3.95
N TRP A 69 -20.88 -23.80 4.85
CA TRP A 69 -20.46 -23.17 6.10
C TRP A 69 -19.69 -21.88 5.85
N ARG A 70 -18.81 -21.84 4.84
CA ARG A 70 -18.08 -20.63 4.46
C ARG A 70 -19.03 -19.51 4.01
N LEU A 71 -20.03 -19.82 3.19
CA LEU A 71 -21.00 -18.82 2.73
C LEU A 71 -21.88 -18.32 3.88
N TYR A 72 -22.33 -19.23 4.74
CA TYR A 72 -23.08 -18.87 5.93
C TYR A 72 -22.28 -17.94 6.85
N LEU A 73 -21.01 -18.28 7.14
CA LEU A 73 -20.13 -17.46 7.97
C LEU A 73 -19.82 -16.11 7.33
N PHE A 74 -19.70 -16.05 6.01
CA PHE A 74 -19.54 -14.80 5.28
C PHE A 74 -20.79 -13.91 5.40
N ALA A 75 -21.99 -14.47 5.23
CA ALA A 75 -23.24 -13.75 5.44
C ALA A 75 -23.38 -13.27 6.89
N ALA A 76 -23.09 -14.13 7.87
CA ALA A 76 -23.10 -13.80 9.29
C ALA A 76 -22.07 -12.71 9.66
N SER A 77 -20.90 -12.69 9.01
CA SER A 77 -19.90 -11.63 9.23
C SER A 77 -20.33 -10.26 8.70
N ARG A 78 -21.24 -10.22 7.71
CA ARG A 78 -21.80 -8.95 7.21
C ARG A 78 -22.85 -8.37 8.16
N THR A 79 -23.52 -9.20 8.94
CA THR A 79 -24.54 -8.77 9.92
C THR A 79 -23.99 -8.61 11.33
N SER A 80 -22.81 -9.16 11.64
CA SER A 80 -22.12 -8.86 12.89
C SER A 80 -21.71 -7.39 12.93
N LEU A 81 -22.09 -6.67 14.00
CA LEU A 81 -21.66 -5.30 14.25
C LEU A 81 -20.15 -5.19 14.03
N THR A 82 -19.78 -4.44 13.01
CA THR A 82 -18.38 -4.10 12.70
C THR A 82 -17.82 -3.38 13.91
N LYS A 83 -17.00 -4.10 14.68
CA LYS A 83 -16.21 -3.52 15.75
C LYS A 83 -15.25 -2.52 15.12
N HIS A 84 -14.87 -1.49 15.87
CA HIS A 84 -13.94 -0.46 15.38
C HIS A 84 -14.46 0.39 14.23
N GLN A 85 -15.75 0.75 14.26
CA GLN A 85 -16.24 1.84 13.42
C GLN A 85 -16.09 3.20 14.12
N ALA A 86 -15.66 4.19 13.35
CA ALA A 86 -15.77 5.59 13.74
C ALA A 86 -17.26 5.96 13.81
N ARG A 87 -17.67 6.58 14.89
CA ARG A 87 -19.06 7.02 15.12
C ARG A 87 -19.10 8.52 15.17
N TRP A 88 -19.96 9.12 14.35
CA TRP A 88 -20.22 10.55 14.35
C TRP A 88 -21.29 10.88 15.39
N SER A 89 -21.11 11.98 16.12
CA SER A 89 -22.22 12.55 16.88
C SER A 89 -23.32 13.05 15.94
N LEU A 90 -24.55 13.13 16.44
CA LEU A 90 -25.71 13.53 15.63
C LEU A 90 -25.61 14.97 15.11
N ASP A 91 -24.91 15.82 15.84
CA ASP A 91 -24.59 17.21 15.45
C ASP A 91 -23.41 17.29 14.45
N GLY A 92 -22.69 16.19 14.20
CA GLY A 92 -21.52 16.14 13.33
C GLY A 92 -20.26 16.79 13.91
N GLU A 93 -20.29 17.26 15.17
CA GLU A 93 -19.17 17.99 15.77
C GLU A 93 -18.04 17.08 16.25
N THR A 94 -18.34 15.81 16.55
CA THR A 94 -17.37 14.86 17.11
C THR A 94 -17.37 13.53 16.38
N VAL A 95 -16.18 12.92 16.31
CA VAL A 95 -15.98 11.54 15.88
C VAL A 95 -15.38 10.73 17.03
N ASP A 96 -16.00 9.60 17.38
CA ASP A 96 -15.53 8.64 18.37
C ASP A 96 -14.98 7.41 17.66
N TYR A 97 -13.73 7.08 17.93
CA TYR A 97 -13.09 5.86 17.49
C TYR A 97 -12.30 5.24 18.64
N MET A 98 -12.61 3.99 19.00
CA MET A 98 -11.90 3.26 20.06
C MET A 98 -11.83 4.00 21.41
N GLY A 99 -12.87 4.77 21.75
CA GLY A 99 -12.91 5.56 22.99
C GLY A 99 -12.09 6.86 22.92
N THR A 100 -11.50 7.15 21.76
CA THR A 100 -10.90 8.46 21.46
C THR A 100 -11.95 9.31 20.77
N LYS A 101 -12.31 10.43 21.39
CA LYS A 101 -13.22 11.42 20.80
C LYS A 101 -12.41 12.59 20.25
N LEU A 102 -12.66 12.95 19.01
CA LEU A 102 -12.06 14.10 18.34
C LEU A 102 -13.16 15.04 17.89
N HIS A 103 -13.01 16.32 18.24
CA HIS A 103 -13.84 17.37 17.70
C HIS A 103 -13.41 17.70 16.26
N MET A 104 -14.34 18.11 15.40
CA MET A 104 -14.03 18.47 14.01
C MET A 104 -13.04 19.61 13.90
N GLU A 105 -13.08 20.57 14.82
CA GLU A 105 -12.05 21.62 14.91
C GLU A 105 -10.65 21.03 15.15
N GLN A 106 -10.53 19.98 15.98
CA GLN A 106 -9.24 19.32 16.24
C GLN A 106 -8.74 18.56 15.02
N VAL A 107 -9.66 18.00 14.21
CA VAL A 107 -9.30 17.35 12.94
C VAL A 107 -8.76 18.38 11.95
N THR A 108 -9.40 19.55 11.84
CA THR A 108 -8.88 20.65 11.01
C THR A 108 -7.53 21.15 11.50
N GLN A 109 -7.38 21.38 12.80
CA GLN A 109 -6.11 21.80 13.41
C GLN A 109 -4.99 20.77 13.20
N LEU A 110 -5.30 19.47 13.26
CA LEU A 110 -4.37 18.40 12.94
C LEU A 110 -3.90 18.53 11.50
N VAL A 111 -4.82 18.61 10.53
CA VAL A 111 -4.47 18.73 9.11
C VAL A 111 -3.61 19.97 8.84
N GLU A 112 -3.96 21.12 9.39
CA GLU A 112 -3.17 22.35 9.26
C GLU A 112 -1.78 22.23 9.88
N SER A 113 -1.68 21.61 11.05
CA SER A 113 -0.42 21.40 11.75
C SER A 113 0.50 20.46 10.96
N GLU A 114 -0.03 19.34 10.49
CA GLU A 114 0.73 18.37 9.70
C GLU A 114 1.15 18.96 8.34
N PHE A 115 0.29 19.74 7.70
CA PHE A 115 0.64 20.48 6.48
C PHE A 115 1.79 21.46 6.72
N ARG A 116 1.72 22.29 7.79
CA ARG A 116 2.78 23.26 8.11
C ARG A 116 4.12 22.57 8.39
N GLN A 117 4.09 21.46 9.12
CA GLN A 117 5.28 20.66 9.40
C GLN A 117 5.85 20.02 8.13
N ALA A 118 5.02 19.40 7.30
CA ALA A 118 5.44 18.83 6.02
C ALA A 118 6.04 19.90 5.09
N HIS A 119 5.40 21.08 5.03
CA HIS A 119 5.89 22.21 4.25
C HIS A 119 7.27 22.68 4.72
N SER A 120 7.47 22.89 6.03
CA SER A 120 8.79 23.26 6.57
C SER A 120 9.83 22.17 6.32
N LEU A 121 9.49 20.89 6.49
CA LEU A 121 10.41 19.78 6.18
C LEU A 121 10.82 19.80 4.71
N LEU A 122 9.86 19.93 3.78
CA LEU A 122 10.13 19.96 2.35
C LEU A 122 11.05 21.13 2.01
N TYR A 123 10.66 22.36 2.34
CA TYR A 123 11.40 23.53 1.92
C TYR A 123 12.71 23.72 2.69
N ASP A 124 12.72 23.56 4.01
CA ASP A 124 13.89 23.89 4.83
C ASP A 124 14.92 22.74 4.87
N LYS A 125 14.45 21.48 4.86
CA LYS A 125 15.32 20.30 5.03
C LYS A 125 15.60 19.56 3.73
N LEU A 126 14.57 19.28 2.93
CA LEU A 126 14.72 18.45 1.72
C LEU A 126 15.22 19.27 0.52
N LEU A 127 14.67 20.48 0.35
CA LEU A 127 15.09 21.42 -0.68
C LEU A 127 16.17 22.39 -0.18
N PHE A 128 16.70 22.21 1.03
CA PHE A 128 17.74 23.05 1.62
C PHE A 128 17.44 24.57 1.62
N GLY A 129 16.18 25.00 1.55
CA GLY A 129 15.79 26.41 1.43
C GLY A 129 15.98 27.01 0.04
N MET A 130 16.08 26.18 -1.00
CA MET A 130 16.15 26.62 -2.39
C MET A 130 14.97 27.52 -2.76
N ARG A 131 15.27 28.60 -3.49
CA ARG A 131 14.27 29.53 -4.03
C ARG A 131 14.07 29.40 -5.54
N ASP A 132 15.02 28.75 -6.21
CA ASP A 132 15.10 28.74 -7.67
C ASP A 132 14.44 27.51 -8.32
N VAL A 133 13.85 26.62 -7.51
CA VAL A 133 13.04 25.50 -8.02
C VAL A 133 11.62 26.00 -8.22
N ALA A 134 11.22 26.16 -9.47
CA ALA A 134 9.83 26.39 -9.80
C ALA A 134 8.97 25.24 -9.24
N PRO A 135 7.87 25.53 -8.51
CA PRO A 135 6.96 24.50 -8.06
C PRO A 135 6.47 23.66 -9.23
N ILE A 136 6.61 22.34 -9.13
CA ILE A 136 6.04 21.42 -10.12
C ILE A 136 4.54 21.37 -9.88
N GLU A 137 3.78 21.85 -10.84
CA GLU A 137 2.33 21.77 -10.82
C GLU A 137 1.89 20.35 -11.13
N ALA A 138 1.41 19.61 -10.11
CA ALA A 138 1.06 18.20 -10.25
C ALA A 138 0.08 17.91 -11.40
N TRP A 139 -0.85 18.82 -11.70
CA TRP A 139 -1.83 18.67 -12.77
C TRP A 139 -1.24 18.73 -14.19
N ARG A 140 0.01 19.21 -14.34
CA ARG A 140 0.72 19.24 -15.62
C ARG A 140 1.56 18.00 -15.86
N LEU A 141 1.79 17.19 -14.83
CA LEU A 141 2.53 15.94 -14.97
C LEU A 141 1.66 14.92 -15.71
N HIS A 142 2.26 14.33 -16.73
CA HIS A 142 1.73 13.17 -17.42
C HIS A 142 2.21 11.90 -16.73
N ASP A 143 1.28 11.05 -16.32
CA ASP A 143 1.57 9.71 -15.82
C ASP A 143 0.63 8.72 -16.50
N ASP A 144 1.13 7.52 -16.80
CA ASP A 144 0.37 6.44 -17.42
C ASP A 144 0.29 5.27 -16.46
N LEU A 145 -0.86 5.17 -15.79
CA LEU A 145 -1.12 4.16 -14.76
C LEU A 145 -1.28 2.75 -15.35
N ASP A 146 -1.39 2.62 -16.67
CA ASP A 146 -1.49 1.33 -17.36
C ASP A 146 -0.11 0.75 -17.73
N VAL A 147 0.97 1.53 -17.62
CA VAL A 147 2.35 1.05 -17.87
C VAL A 147 2.83 0.18 -16.72
N ASP A 148 3.11 -1.09 -17.01
CA ASP A 148 3.60 -2.09 -16.04
C ASP A 148 5.08 -2.48 -16.24
N ASP A 149 5.76 -1.80 -17.17
CA ASP A 149 7.17 -2.04 -17.46
C ASP A 149 8.04 -1.79 -16.23
N TYR A 150 8.99 -2.70 -16.00
CA TYR A 150 9.99 -2.54 -14.95
C TYR A 150 10.84 -1.29 -15.23
N GLY A 151 10.94 -0.41 -14.23
CA GLY A 151 11.69 0.85 -14.35
C GLY A 151 10.90 2.00 -14.97
N ALA A 152 9.65 1.79 -15.40
CA ALA A 152 8.81 2.88 -15.87
C ALA A 152 8.50 3.87 -14.74
N SER A 153 8.53 5.16 -15.08
CA SER A 153 8.30 6.27 -14.16
C SER A 153 7.86 7.51 -14.95
N TRP A 154 6.94 8.29 -14.38
CA TRP A 154 6.60 9.63 -14.88
C TRP A 154 7.82 10.56 -14.98
N LEU A 155 8.90 10.31 -14.22
CA LEU A 155 10.16 11.06 -14.31
C LEU A 155 10.84 10.91 -15.68
N THR A 156 10.60 9.80 -16.37
CA THR A 156 11.20 9.46 -17.66
C THR A 156 10.25 9.66 -18.85
N ASP A 157 9.02 10.10 -18.61
CA ASP A 157 8.07 10.41 -19.68
C ASP A 157 8.51 11.66 -20.45
N GLU A 158 8.69 11.55 -21.77
CA GLU A 158 9.14 12.66 -22.62
C GLU A 158 8.21 13.87 -22.54
N ARG A 159 6.91 13.66 -22.28
CA ARG A 159 5.93 14.75 -22.13
C ARG A 159 6.20 15.62 -20.89
N ASN A 160 6.89 15.07 -19.89
CA ASN A 160 7.27 15.79 -18.68
C ASN A 160 8.62 16.49 -18.80
N ARG A 161 9.34 16.33 -19.91
CA ARG A 161 10.72 16.82 -20.05
C ARG A 161 10.87 18.32 -19.81
N GLU A 162 9.94 19.12 -20.34
CA GLU A 162 9.97 20.58 -20.13
C GLU A 162 9.68 20.97 -18.68
N ILE A 163 8.76 20.26 -18.02
CA ILE A 163 8.36 20.53 -16.62
C ILE A 163 9.47 20.13 -15.65
N LEU A 164 10.21 19.06 -15.96
CA LEU A 164 11.30 18.53 -15.14
C LEU A 164 12.68 19.06 -15.52
N ALA A 165 12.76 19.97 -16.49
CA ALA A 165 14.01 20.57 -16.92
C ALA A 165 14.75 21.20 -15.74
N GLY A 166 16.00 20.78 -15.52
CA GLY A 166 16.85 21.31 -14.44
C GLY A 166 16.49 20.83 -13.03
N THR A 167 15.61 19.84 -12.88
CA THR A 167 15.27 19.26 -11.55
C THR A 167 16.19 18.10 -11.15
N HIS A 168 16.73 17.37 -12.13
CA HIS A 168 17.45 16.10 -11.92
C HIS A 168 18.66 16.20 -10.98
N ASP A 169 19.45 17.27 -11.09
CA ASP A 169 20.68 17.49 -10.34
C ASP A 169 20.56 18.66 -9.35
N ALA A 170 19.36 19.22 -9.17
CA ALA A 170 19.15 20.49 -8.48
C ALA A 170 19.65 20.47 -7.03
N LEU A 171 19.42 19.37 -6.31
CA LEU A 171 19.91 19.19 -4.94
C LEU A 171 21.43 19.02 -4.87
N LEU A 172 22.03 18.33 -5.86
CA LEU A 172 23.48 18.18 -5.92
C LEU A 172 24.16 19.51 -6.18
N ARG A 173 23.62 20.33 -7.10
CA ARG A 173 24.10 21.69 -7.34
C ARG A 173 24.09 22.55 -6.07
N GLN A 174 23.02 22.47 -5.27
CA GLN A 174 23.01 23.17 -3.98
C GLN A 174 24.09 22.70 -3.03
N ILE A 175 24.30 21.39 -2.94
CA ILE A 175 25.33 20.82 -2.07
C ILE A 175 26.73 21.29 -2.51
N GLU A 176 26.96 21.44 -3.81
CA GLU A 176 28.25 21.88 -4.36
C GLU A 176 28.49 23.38 -4.21
N GLU A 177 27.49 24.20 -4.52
CA GLU A 177 27.56 25.67 -4.52
C GLU A 177 27.65 26.24 -3.10
N ARG A 178 27.00 25.61 -2.13
CA ARG A 178 26.92 26.10 -0.76
C ARG A 178 27.97 25.48 0.14
N ALA A 179 28.86 26.33 0.66
CA ALA A 179 29.98 25.90 1.50
C ALA A 179 29.55 25.11 2.76
N ASP A 180 28.44 25.50 3.39
CA ASP A 180 27.87 24.83 4.57
C ASP A 180 27.37 23.42 4.23
N LEU A 181 26.62 23.27 3.14
CA LEU A 181 26.14 21.96 2.68
C LEU A 181 27.31 21.08 2.21
N ARG A 182 28.26 21.64 1.47
CA ARG A 182 29.46 20.92 1.03
C ARG A 182 30.25 20.36 2.20
N GLN A 183 30.43 21.16 3.26
CA GLN A 183 31.12 20.70 4.47
C GLN A 183 30.37 19.55 5.16
N VAL A 184 29.04 19.51 5.09
CA VAL A 184 28.23 18.45 5.70
C VAL A 184 28.22 17.19 4.84
N PHE A 185 27.92 17.32 3.55
CA PHE A 185 27.63 16.22 2.64
C PHE A 185 28.85 15.69 1.89
N VAL A 186 29.91 16.47 1.70
CA VAL A 186 31.02 16.07 0.84
C VAL A 186 32.24 15.64 1.65
N ARG A 187 32.83 14.50 1.29
CA ARG A 187 34.06 13.96 1.90
C ARG A 187 35.05 13.62 0.80
N LEU A 188 36.33 13.86 1.09
CA LEU A 188 37.42 13.33 0.28
C LEU A 188 37.48 11.81 0.47
N ASP A 189 37.56 11.10 -0.63
CA ASP A 189 37.84 9.67 -0.66
C ASP A 189 39.36 9.46 -0.46
N PRO A 190 39.79 8.45 0.31
CA PRO A 190 41.19 8.08 0.43
C PRO A 190 41.91 7.87 -0.92
N ASN A 191 41.16 7.49 -1.97
CA ASN A 191 41.69 7.28 -3.31
C ASN A 191 41.74 8.56 -4.18
N GLY A 192 41.55 9.74 -3.58
CA GLY A 192 41.59 11.04 -4.27
C GLY A 192 40.29 11.44 -4.96
N GLY A 193 39.22 10.65 -4.80
CA GLY A 193 37.88 10.97 -5.27
C GLY A 193 37.08 11.84 -4.29
N VAL A 194 35.85 12.15 -4.67
CA VAL A 194 34.86 12.82 -3.81
C VAL A 194 33.68 11.90 -3.60
N ARG A 195 33.22 11.77 -2.35
CA ARG A 195 32.05 10.95 -2.01
C ARG A 195 31.11 11.67 -1.07
N LEU A 196 29.83 11.27 -1.12
CA LEU A 196 28.83 11.75 -0.17
C LEU A 196 29.08 11.15 1.22
N CYS A 197 28.85 11.94 2.27
CA CYS A 197 28.99 11.54 3.65
C CYS A 197 27.82 10.61 4.03
N PRO A 198 28.06 9.33 4.36
CA PRO A 198 26.97 8.40 4.65
C PRO A 198 26.07 8.86 5.81
N LYS A 199 26.66 9.51 6.82
CA LYS A 199 25.91 10.06 7.96
C LYS A 199 24.99 11.21 7.56
N ALA A 200 25.43 12.08 6.65
CA ALA A 200 24.61 13.19 6.16
C ALA A 200 23.44 12.65 5.31
N ILE A 201 23.71 11.64 4.47
CA ILE A 201 22.67 10.96 3.68
C ILE A 201 21.65 10.28 4.58
N ALA A 202 22.08 9.54 5.62
CA ALA A 202 21.15 8.92 6.57
C ALA A 202 20.26 9.94 7.30
N ILE A 203 20.79 11.11 7.65
CA ILE A 203 19.99 12.20 8.25
C ILE A 203 19.00 12.78 7.22
N TYR A 204 19.44 12.97 5.98
CA TYR A 204 18.56 13.43 4.90
C TYR A 204 17.42 12.43 4.65
N GLU A 205 17.72 11.14 4.55
CA GLU A 205 16.72 10.07 4.40
C GLU A 205 15.74 10.03 5.58
N ALA A 206 16.21 10.27 6.81
CA ALA A 206 15.33 10.37 7.97
C ALA A 206 14.34 11.54 7.85
N HIS A 207 14.77 12.70 7.32
CA HIS A 207 13.87 13.80 7.03
C HIS A 207 12.88 13.46 5.91
N VAL A 208 13.28 12.70 4.89
CA VAL A 208 12.37 12.21 3.84
C VAL A 208 11.28 11.34 4.45
N GLN A 209 11.63 10.39 5.32
CA GLN A 209 10.66 9.53 5.99
C GLN A 209 9.70 10.32 6.89
N GLU A 210 10.21 11.30 7.63
CA GLU A 210 9.34 12.16 8.44
C GLU A 210 8.41 13.00 7.55
N PHE A 211 8.91 13.59 6.46
CA PHE A 211 8.07 14.32 5.50
C PHE A 211 6.94 13.43 4.94
N LEU A 212 7.27 12.23 4.47
CA LEU A 212 6.31 11.26 3.94
C LEU A 212 5.27 10.86 4.98
N LYS A 213 5.66 10.71 6.25
CA LYS A 213 4.73 10.43 7.34
C LYS A 213 3.77 11.60 7.58
N ARG A 214 4.28 12.83 7.56
CA ARG A 214 3.50 14.06 7.83
C ARG A 214 2.50 14.36 6.71
N ILE A 215 2.85 14.08 5.45
CA ILE A 215 1.96 14.37 4.32
C ILE A 215 0.76 13.43 4.21
N LEU A 216 0.77 12.28 4.93
CA LEU A 216 -0.35 11.34 4.92
C LEU A 216 -1.66 11.97 5.40
N ALA A 217 -1.66 12.74 6.49
CA ALA A 217 -2.87 13.34 7.02
C ALA A 217 -3.47 14.39 6.05
N PRO A 218 -2.68 15.34 5.50
CA PRO A 218 -3.16 16.26 4.47
C PRO A 218 -3.66 15.59 3.18
N ILE A 219 -3.12 14.43 2.78
CA ILE A 219 -3.59 13.72 1.59
C ILE A 219 -4.88 12.93 1.88
N SER A 220 -4.98 12.29 3.04
CA SER A 220 -6.03 11.30 3.32
C SER A 220 -7.29 11.85 3.99
N VAL A 221 -7.20 12.96 4.73
CA VAL A 221 -8.32 13.49 5.52
C VAL A 221 -9.22 14.47 4.74
N PRO A 222 -8.68 15.50 4.04
CA PRO A 222 -9.52 16.46 3.33
C PRO A 222 -9.93 15.99 1.91
N SER A 223 -9.24 15.02 1.32
CA SER A 223 -9.44 14.61 -0.08
C SER A 223 -10.59 13.61 -0.24
N GLY A 224 -11.83 14.10 -0.38
CA GLY A 224 -12.96 13.33 -0.94
C GLY A 224 -13.18 11.91 -0.36
N PRO A 225 -13.71 10.95 -1.14
CA PRO A 225 -13.71 9.56 -0.70
C PRO A 225 -12.25 9.11 -0.53
N PRO A 226 -11.88 8.61 0.66
CA PRO A 226 -10.48 8.37 0.97
C PRO A 226 -9.91 7.34 -0.02
N LEU A 227 -8.77 7.68 -0.64
CA LEU A 227 -7.88 6.67 -1.20
C LEU A 227 -7.68 5.63 -0.10
N ARG A 228 -8.00 4.37 -0.35
CA ARG A 228 -7.86 3.37 0.71
C ARG A 228 -6.36 3.21 0.99
N SER A 229 -6.06 2.77 2.21
CA SER A 229 -4.68 2.71 2.70
C SER A 229 -3.73 1.94 1.75
N PRO A 230 -4.14 0.83 1.10
CA PRO A 230 -3.29 0.16 0.12
C PRO A 230 -2.94 1.04 -1.07
N GLU A 231 -3.90 1.75 -1.64
CA GLU A 231 -3.74 2.57 -2.84
C GLU A 231 -2.74 3.71 -2.61
N LEU A 232 -2.80 4.36 -1.44
CA LEU A 232 -1.87 5.43 -1.07
C LEU A 232 -0.48 4.91 -0.73
N LEU A 233 -0.39 3.81 0.01
CA LEU A 233 0.89 3.25 0.48
C LEU A 233 1.60 2.40 -0.58
N SER A 234 0.92 2.04 -1.68
CA SER A 234 1.51 1.34 -2.82
C SER A 234 2.08 2.29 -3.88
N ILE A 235 1.95 3.61 -3.72
CA ILE A 235 2.47 4.56 -4.69
C ILE A 235 4.00 4.47 -4.72
N THR A 236 4.53 4.15 -5.89
CA THR A 236 5.96 4.12 -6.17
C THR A 236 6.28 5.18 -7.19
N TYR A 237 7.43 5.86 -7.04
CA TYR A 237 7.88 6.80 -8.06
C TYR A 237 8.41 6.09 -9.33
N ILE A 238 8.73 4.80 -9.22
CA ILE A 238 9.22 3.93 -10.30
C ILE A 238 8.67 2.53 -10.11
N ASN A 239 8.30 1.86 -11.20
CA ASN A 239 7.85 0.47 -11.17
C ASN A 239 9.00 -0.46 -10.78
N THR A 240 8.94 -1.02 -9.57
CA THR A 240 9.98 -1.95 -9.05
C THR A 240 9.71 -3.42 -9.35
N GLY A 241 8.62 -3.74 -10.06
CA GLY A 241 8.28 -5.10 -10.45
C GLY A 241 7.11 -5.14 -11.43
N ALA A 242 7.11 -6.12 -12.34
CA ALA A 242 5.98 -6.36 -13.23
C ALA A 242 4.74 -6.75 -12.40
N ARG A 243 3.57 -6.17 -12.70
CA ARG A 243 2.30 -6.68 -12.14
C ARG A 243 2.20 -8.16 -12.49
N ARG A 244 1.97 -9.02 -11.48
CA ARG A 244 1.55 -10.40 -11.77
C ARG A 244 0.21 -10.29 -12.49
N ARG A 245 0.18 -10.61 -13.79
CA ARG A 245 -1.07 -10.76 -14.55
C ARG A 245 -1.87 -11.86 -13.85
N SER A 246 -2.96 -11.48 -13.21
CA SER A 246 -3.95 -12.38 -12.59
C SER A 246 -4.92 -12.88 -13.64
#